data_AF-A0AAV0PXX2-F1
#
_entry.id   AF-A0AAV0PXX2-F1
#
_cell.length_a   1.000
_cell.length_b   1.000
_cell.length_c   1.000
_cell.angle_alpha   90.00
_cell.angle_beta   90.00
_cell.angle_gamma   90.00
#
_symmetry.space_group_name_H-M   'P 1'
#
loop_
_entity.id
_entity.type
_entity.pdbx_description
1 polymer ?
#
loop_
_entity_poly.entity_id
_entity_poly.type
_entity_poly.pdbx_seq_one_letter_code
_entity_poly.pdbx_strand_id
1 'polypeptide(L)'
;MLVRAQSLMQKAMKRLEKEFYLILRSNREHSVAMADLNAIAHCMIGAGYTKECVKIYKIIRKSIVDEGLYRLGVVHKLDWEAVDSKIKTWLYAVKVAVKTLFYGERLLCDHVFSSSSPAIRESCFVEVVREGALDLFGFPENFAKGKKTLEKMFRTLDIYEAISDLWPDIESIFSFESTAAVRNRAINSLIKLGDAVRTMLADLENSITKDASKISVPGGGVHPLTRYVMNYISFLSDYSGALSDIVADFPMEVPASMPEAYFSSPVSVRLAWLILILLCKLDGKAQFYRDVPLSYLFLANNLRYVVNKVRTSSLKFHLGDEWIEKHDAKVRQYAANYERVGWDRVMSSLPANAAAAMTVPEAAEWFRKFNSAFEEAYRKQSSWVVPDSRLRDEIKISVARKIGPAYRRFYERNRAAVSRQAGSHGIVRYAPDDLENYWSDLFYGPSGGSFSSGSSSRSSVSSSGHGGSSH
;
A
#
# COMPACT_ATOMS: atom_id res chain seq x y z
N MET A 1 38.73 -21.15 -69.34
CA MET A 1 37.93 -19.98 -68.90
C MET A 1 37.12 -20.25 -67.63
N LEU A 2 36.42 -21.39 -67.50
CA LEU A 2 35.60 -21.71 -66.32
C LEU A 2 36.33 -21.57 -64.97
N VAL A 3 37.52 -22.14 -64.84
CA VAL A 3 38.32 -22.11 -63.59
C VAL A 3 38.67 -20.68 -63.17
N ARG A 4 38.95 -19.79 -64.13
CA ARG A 4 39.27 -18.39 -63.85
C ARG A 4 38.03 -17.61 -63.41
N ALA A 5 36.88 -17.86 -64.05
CA ALA A 5 35.61 -17.26 -63.64
C ALA A 5 35.19 -17.72 -62.23
N GLN A 6 35.33 -19.01 -61.94
CA GLN A 6 35.04 -19.58 -60.61
C GLN A 6 35.96 -19.01 -59.53
N SER A 7 37.26 -18.85 -59.82
CA SER A 7 38.21 -18.23 -58.89
C SER A 7 37.88 -16.75 -58.60
N LEU A 8 37.49 -16.00 -59.63
CA LEU A 8 37.07 -14.59 -59.47
C LEU A 8 35.79 -14.48 -58.65
N MET A 9 34.81 -15.36 -58.90
CA MET A 9 33.57 -15.40 -58.14
C MET A 9 33.82 -15.70 -56.66
N GLN A 10 34.67 -16.70 -56.35
CA GLN A 10 35.06 -16.99 -54.96
C GLN A 10 35.77 -15.81 -54.27
N LYS A 11 36.64 -15.09 -54.98
CA LYS A 11 37.30 -13.88 -54.43
C LYS A 11 36.30 -12.76 -54.18
N ALA A 12 35.35 -12.55 -55.10
CA ALA A 12 34.29 -11.55 -54.94
C ALA A 12 33.39 -11.88 -53.75
N MET A 13 32.98 -13.15 -53.59
CA MET A 13 32.15 -13.59 -52.45
C MET A 13 32.87 -13.42 -51.12
N LYS A 14 34.16 -13.80 -51.02
CA LYS A 14 34.96 -13.53 -49.80
C LYS A 14 35.05 -12.04 -49.46
N ARG A 15 35.08 -11.17 -50.47
CA ARG A 15 35.07 -9.73 -50.24
C ARG A 15 33.70 -9.25 -49.73
N LEU A 16 32.61 -9.74 -50.32
CA LEU A 16 31.26 -9.44 -49.84
C LEU A 16 31.02 -9.96 -48.42
N GLU A 17 31.48 -11.16 -48.08
CA GLU A 17 31.46 -11.69 -46.70
C GLU A 17 32.15 -10.74 -45.72
N LYS A 18 33.32 -10.21 -46.10
CA LYS A 18 34.08 -9.27 -45.28
C LYS A 18 33.35 -7.92 -45.14
N GLU A 19 32.78 -7.38 -46.21
CA GLU A 19 32.03 -6.12 -46.16
C GLU A 19 30.74 -6.27 -45.35
N PHE A 20 30.01 -7.37 -45.52
CA PHE A 20 28.82 -7.71 -44.73
C PHE A 20 29.16 -7.76 -43.23
N TYR A 21 30.28 -8.43 -42.89
CA TYR A 21 30.80 -8.45 -41.53
C TYR A 21 31.09 -7.05 -40.99
N LEU A 22 31.78 -6.21 -41.77
CA LEU A 22 32.18 -4.87 -41.34
C LEU A 22 30.97 -3.96 -41.12
N ILE A 23 29.96 -4.00 -42.00
CA ILE A 23 28.77 -3.18 -41.88
C ILE A 23 27.96 -3.60 -40.65
N LEU A 24 27.72 -4.91 -40.45
CA LEU A 24 27.01 -5.43 -39.28
C LEU A 24 27.65 -5.05 -37.94
N ARG A 25 28.98 -4.88 -37.92
CA ARG A 25 29.76 -4.52 -36.73
C ARG A 25 29.85 -3.00 -36.50
N SER A 26 29.54 -2.18 -37.49
CA SER A 26 29.78 -0.73 -37.46
C SER A 26 28.53 0.10 -37.13
N ASN A 27 28.70 1.23 -36.43
CA ASN A 27 27.68 2.27 -36.24
C ASN A 27 27.62 3.25 -37.44
N ARG A 28 27.48 2.72 -38.66
CA ARG A 28 27.23 3.57 -39.84
C ARG A 28 25.81 4.16 -39.79
N GLU A 29 25.56 5.23 -40.54
CA GLU A 29 24.22 5.81 -40.68
C GLU A 29 23.19 4.71 -40.99
N HIS A 30 22.17 4.58 -40.13
CA HIS A 30 21.28 3.43 -40.09
C HIS A 30 20.60 3.14 -41.44
N SER A 31 20.19 4.16 -42.20
CA SER A 31 19.51 3.97 -43.50
C SER A 31 20.43 3.37 -44.57
N VAL A 32 21.65 3.90 -44.71
CA VAL A 32 22.61 3.46 -45.74
C VAL A 32 23.13 2.06 -45.39
N ALA A 33 23.44 1.82 -44.12
CA ALA A 33 23.88 0.51 -43.64
C ALA A 33 22.83 -0.59 -43.91
N MET A 34 21.54 -0.31 -43.70
CA MET A 34 20.46 -1.27 -43.91
C MET A 34 20.30 -1.66 -45.38
N ALA A 35 20.33 -0.68 -46.28
CA ALA A 35 20.25 -0.90 -47.71
C ALA A 35 21.46 -1.71 -48.23
N ASP A 36 22.67 -1.39 -47.76
CA ASP A 36 23.88 -2.13 -48.12
C ASP A 36 23.81 -3.59 -47.62
N LEU A 37 23.35 -3.81 -46.39
CA LEU A 37 23.18 -5.17 -45.85
C LEU A 37 22.19 -5.99 -46.67
N ASN A 38 21.06 -5.41 -47.06
CA ASN A 38 20.09 -6.07 -47.94
C ASN A 38 20.72 -6.39 -49.31
N ALA A 39 21.40 -5.42 -49.94
CA ALA A 39 22.01 -5.61 -51.25
C ALA A 39 23.09 -6.70 -51.25
N ILE A 40 23.93 -6.73 -50.21
CA ILE A 40 24.98 -7.75 -50.05
C ILE A 40 24.34 -9.12 -49.78
N ALA A 41 23.37 -9.21 -48.87
CA ALA A 41 22.69 -10.46 -48.57
C ALA A 41 21.97 -11.02 -49.81
N HIS A 42 21.26 -10.17 -50.55
CA HIS A 42 20.60 -10.54 -51.81
C HIS A 42 21.61 -11.09 -52.84
N CYS A 43 22.76 -10.42 -53.00
CA CYS A 43 23.82 -10.87 -53.92
C CYS A 43 24.40 -12.23 -53.50
N MET A 44 24.73 -12.39 -52.21
CA MET A 44 25.29 -13.64 -51.69
C MET A 44 24.32 -14.80 -51.83
N ILE A 45 23.03 -14.58 -51.54
CA ILE A 45 21.98 -15.60 -51.65
C ILE A 45 21.74 -15.99 -53.11
N GLY A 46 21.65 -15.00 -54.01
CA GLY A 46 21.54 -15.24 -55.45
C GLY A 46 22.74 -15.99 -56.06
N ALA A 47 23.92 -15.84 -55.45
CA ALA A 47 25.14 -16.56 -55.85
C ALA A 47 25.27 -17.97 -55.21
N GLY A 48 24.32 -18.40 -54.38
CA GLY A 48 24.33 -19.72 -53.71
C GLY A 48 25.09 -19.77 -52.37
N TYR A 49 25.52 -18.62 -51.83
CA TYR A 49 26.27 -18.49 -50.56
C TYR A 49 25.35 -18.18 -49.36
N THR A 50 24.12 -18.70 -49.38
CA THR A 50 23.12 -18.46 -48.34
C THR A 50 23.59 -18.91 -46.96
N LYS A 51 24.28 -20.05 -46.87
CA LYS A 51 24.72 -20.62 -45.58
C LYS A 51 25.78 -19.73 -44.92
N GLU A 52 26.72 -19.23 -45.70
CA GLU A 52 27.80 -18.33 -45.26
C GLU A 52 27.22 -16.98 -44.82
N CYS A 53 26.33 -16.40 -45.64
CA CYS A 53 25.65 -15.14 -45.34
C CYS A 53 24.90 -15.21 -43.99
N VAL A 54 24.05 -16.23 -43.83
CA VAL A 54 23.26 -16.45 -42.61
C VAL A 54 24.15 -16.72 -41.40
N LYS A 55 25.23 -17.49 -41.56
CA LYS A 55 26.17 -17.78 -40.47
C LYS A 55 26.87 -16.51 -39.98
N ILE A 56 27.35 -15.66 -40.89
CA ILE A 56 28.00 -14.39 -40.53
C ILE A 56 27.03 -13.48 -39.81
N TYR A 57 25.81 -13.34 -40.35
CA TYR A 57 24.74 -12.54 -39.72
C TYR A 57 24.49 -12.98 -38.28
N LYS A 58 24.20 -14.27 -38.07
CA LYS A 58 23.89 -14.86 -36.77
C LYS A 58 24.99 -14.61 -35.74
N ILE A 59 26.26 -14.87 -36.10
CA ILE A 59 27.39 -14.72 -35.17
C ILE A 59 27.53 -13.26 -34.70
N ILE A 60 27.50 -12.29 -35.63
CA ILE A 60 27.73 -10.89 -35.29
C ILE A 60 26.55 -10.31 -34.52
N ARG A 61 25.32 -10.54 -35.02
CA ARG A 61 24.12 -10.00 -34.40
C ARG A 61 23.86 -10.60 -33.03
N LYS A 62 24.10 -11.91 -32.84
CA LYS A 62 24.07 -12.54 -31.53
C LYS A 62 25.06 -11.89 -30.57
N SER A 63 26.30 -11.69 -30.99
CA SER A 63 27.31 -11.02 -30.15
C SER A 63 26.88 -9.60 -29.74
N ILE A 64 26.26 -8.82 -30.63
CA ILE A 64 25.81 -7.45 -30.35
C ILE A 64 24.62 -7.45 -29.39
N VAL A 65 23.63 -8.33 -29.62
CA VAL A 65 22.45 -8.44 -28.75
C VAL A 65 22.86 -8.95 -27.37
N ASP A 66 23.70 -9.98 -27.29
CA ASP A 66 24.19 -10.55 -26.03
C ASP A 66 25.03 -9.50 -25.25
N GLU A 67 25.88 -8.72 -25.92
CA GLU A 67 26.61 -7.61 -25.29
C GLU A 67 25.65 -6.51 -24.80
N GLY A 68 24.61 -6.20 -25.57
CA GLY A 68 23.56 -5.26 -25.18
C GLY A 68 22.83 -5.71 -23.91
N LEU A 69 22.41 -6.97 -23.85
CA LEU A 69 21.75 -7.56 -22.68
C LEU A 69 22.69 -7.65 -21.47
N TYR A 70 23.97 -7.95 -21.70
CA TYR A 70 24.99 -7.92 -20.66
C TYR A 70 25.14 -6.52 -20.04
N ARG A 71 25.23 -5.47 -20.86
CA ARG A 71 25.32 -4.07 -20.39
C ARG A 71 24.06 -3.61 -19.66
N LEU A 72 22.90 -4.17 -20.00
CA LEU A 72 21.65 -3.94 -19.27
C LEU A 72 21.55 -4.72 -17.96
N GLY A 73 22.50 -5.63 -17.69
CA GLY A 73 22.59 -6.38 -16.44
C GLY A 73 21.75 -7.65 -16.37
N VAL A 74 21.27 -8.17 -17.52
CA VAL A 74 20.43 -9.38 -17.59
C VAL A 74 21.20 -10.65 -17.19
N VAL A 75 22.53 -10.66 -17.38
CA VAL A 75 23.38 -11.87 -17.29
C VAL A 75 24.16 -11.95 -15.95
N HIS A 76 23.99 -11.00 -15.02
CA HIS A 76 24.71 -11.07 -13.74
C HIS A 76 24.16 -12.18 -12.84
N LYS A 77 25.02 -13.12 -12.42
CA LYS A 77 24.69 -14.16 -11.43
C LYS A 77 24.02 -13.54 -10.20
N LEU A 78 22.88 -14.11 -9.80
CA LEU A 78 22.09 -13.63 -8.67
C LEU A 78 22.81 -13.85 -7.33
N ASP A 79 23.54 -12.85 -6.89
CA ASP A 79 23.69 -12.56 -5.45
C ASP A 79 22.37 -12.03 -4.87
N TRP A 80 21.84 -12.71 -3.86
CA TRP A 80 20.56 -12.39 -3.22
C TRP A 80 20.66 -11.34 -2.12
N GLU A 81 21.85 -10.81 -1.83
CA GLU A 81 22.01 -9.75 -0.80
C GLU A 81 21.53 -8.37 -1.29
N ALA A 82 21.46 -8.14 -2.61
CA ALA A 82 21.06 -6.87 -3.23
C ALA A 82 19.82 -6.99 -4.14
N VAL A 83 18.76 -7.66 -3.68
CA VAL A 83 17.56 -7.95 -4.49
C VAL A 83 16.89 -6.68 -5.04
N ASP A 84 16.78 -5.62 -4.23
CA ASP A 84 16.03 -4.41 -4.58
C ASP A 84 16.68 -3.60 -5.71
N SER A 85 18.01 -3.50 -5.74
CA SER A 85 18.72 -2.86 -6.85
C SER A 85 18.62 -3.69 -8.13
N LYS A 86 18.65 -5.02 -8.02
CA LYS A 86 18.52 -5.92 -9.16
C LYS A 86 17.14 -5.86 -9.80
N ILE A 87 16.08 -5.75 -9.01
CA ILE A 87 14.72 -5.57 -9.54
C ILE A 87 14.65 -4.28 -10.34
N LYS A 88 15.18 -3.17 -9.82
CA LYS A 88 15.20 -1.89 -10.54
C LYS A 88 15.97 -1.98 -11.86
N THR A 89 17.15 -2.61 -11.84
CA THR A 89 17.93 -2.86 -13.05
C THR A 89 17.16 -3.71 -14.05
N TRP A 90 16.52 -4.80 -13.60
CA TRP A 90 15.73 -5.67 -14.46
C TRP A 90 14.50 -4.97 -15.05
N LEU A 91 13.77 -4.17 -14.26
CA LEU A 91 12.61 -3.38 -14.71
C LEU A 91 12.98 -2.38 -15.81
N TYR A 92 14.18 -1.81 -15.74
CA TYR A 92 14.72 -0.99 -16.83
C TYR A 92 15.14 -1.84 -18.03
N ALA A 93 15.89 -2.91 -17.78
CA ALA A 93 16.43 -3.80 -18.81
C ALA A 93 15.34 -4.43 -19.66
N VAL A 94 14.24 -4.92 -19.07
CA VAL A 94 13.16 -5.60 -19.80
C VAL A 94 12.49 -4.68 -20.81
N LYS A 95 12.27 -3.41 -20.45
CA LYS A 95 11.68 -2.40 -21.35
C LYS A 95 12.59 -2.12 -22.54
N VAL A 96 13.89 -1.93 -22.30
CA VAL A 96 14.87 -1.67 -23.36
C VAL A 96 15.08 -2.90 -24.24
N ALA A 97 15.21 -4.09 -23.63
CA ALA A 97 15.42 -5.34 -24.35
C ALA A 97 14.26 -5.65 -25.29
N VAL A 98 13.01 -5.56 -24.82
CA VAL A 98 11.82 -5.82 -25.64
C VAL A 98 11.66 -4.76 -26.73
N LYS A 99 11.59 -3.46 -26.37
CA LYS A 99 11.23 -2.39 -27.30
C LYS A 99 12.36 -1.98 -28.26
N THR A 100 13.61 -2.26 -27.90
CA THR A 100 14.77 -1.82 -28.70
C THR A 100 15.54 -3.00 -29.28
N LEU A 101 16.05 -3.91 -28.44
CA LEU A 101 16.94 -4.97 -28.92
C LEU A 101 16.19 -6.03 -29.73
N PHE A 102 15.15 -6.63 -29.16
CA PHE A 102 14.41 -7.70 -29.81
C PHE A 102 13.55 -7.18 -30.97
N TYR A 103 12.84 -6.08 -30.76
CA TYR A 103 12.08 -5.44 -31.84
C TYR A 103 12.98 -4.96 -32.98
N GLY A 104 14.10 -4.30 -32.66
CA GLY A 104 15.07 -3.85 -33.66
C GLY A 104 15.68 -5.00 -34.46
N GLU A 105 16.00 -6.12 -33.80
CA GLU A 105 16.51 -7.31 -34.48
C GLU A 105 15.47 -7.97 -35.37
N ARG A 106 14.19 -7.96 -34.97
CA ARG A 106 13.08 -8.43 -35.80
C ARG A 106 13.00 -7.66 -37.11
N LEU A 107 12.98 -6.32 -37.02
CA LEU A 107 12.96 -5.43 -38.18
C LEU A 107 14.21 -5.59 -39.06
N LEU A 108 15.38 -5.73 -38.44
CA LEU A 108 16.63 -5.92 -39.15
C LEU A 108 16.63 -7.22 -39.96
N CYS A 109 16.25 -8.34 -39.35
CA CYS A 109 16.13 -9.62 -40.03
C CYS A 109 15.15 -9.52 -41.21
N ASP A 110 13.99 -8.90 -41.00
CA ASP A 110 12.97 -8.75 -42.04
C ASP A 110 13.45 -7.88 -43.21
N HIS A 111 14.22 -6.83 -42.93
CA HIS A 111 14.79 -5.97 -43.95
C HIS A 111 15.95 -6.64 -44.71
N VAL A 112 16.96 -7.16 -44.01
CA VAL A 112 18.18 -7.72 -44.63
C VAL A 112 17.86 -8.91 -45.53
N PHE A 113 16.88 -9.73 -45.15
CA PHE A 113 16.50 -10.93 -45.88
C PHE A 113 15.12 -10.81 -46.55
N SER A 114 14.70 -9.59 -46.91
CA SER A 114 13.38 -9.31 -47.50
C SER A 114 13.09 -10.13 -48.77
N SER A 115 14.12 -10.36 -49.59
CA SER A 115 14.04 -11.11 -50.85
C SER A 115 14.26 -12.62 -50.66
N SER A 116 14.39 -13.09 -49.42
CA SER A 116 14.67 -14.48 -49.07
C SER A 116 13.45 -15.20 -48.50
N SER A 117 13.52 -16.53 -48.35
CA SER A 117 12.42 -17.28 -47.76
C SER A 117 12.13 -16.83 -46.32
N PRO A 118 10.85 -16.83 -45.87
CA PRO A 118 10.48 -16.51 -44.49
C PRO A 118 11.25 -17.35 -43.45
N ALA A 119 11.55 -18.61 -43.77
CA ALA A 119 12.31 -19.50 -42.90
C ALA A 119 13.73 -19.02 -42.58
N ILE A 120 14.40 -18.30 -43.50
CA ILE A 120 15.73 -17.74 -43.26
C ILE A 120 15.64 -16.59 -42.26
N ARG A 121 14.66 -15.69 -42.43
CA ARG A 121 14.40 -14.57 -41.51
C ARG A 121 14.11 -15.05 -40.10
N GLU A 122 13.19 -15.99 -39.98
CA GLU A 122 12.84 -16.64 -38.71
C GLU A 122 14.08 -17.28 -38.07
N SER A 123 14.82 -18.11 -38.82
CA SER A 123 16.01 -18.79 -38.29
C SER A 123 17.10 -17.82 -37.81
N CYS A 124 17.29 -16.68 -38.50
CA CYS A 124 18.26 -15.66 -38.08
C CYS A 124 17.83 -14.97 -36.80
N PHE A 125 16.60 -14.45 -36.77
CA PHE A 125 16.04 -13.76 -35.61
C PHE A 125 16.13 -14.64 -34.36
N VAL A 126 15.61 -15.85 -34.48
CA VAL A 126 15.53 -16.85 -33.43
C VAL A 126 16.90 -17.19 -32.84
N GLU A 127 17.91 -17.42 -33.68
CA GLU A 127 19.27 -17.73 -33.20
C GLU A 127 19.86 -16.58 -32.37
N VAL A 128 19.58 -15.34 -32.79
CA VAL A 128 20.15 -14.14 -32.18
C VAL A 128 19.50 -13.85 -30.83
N VAL A 129 18.17 -13.94 -30.71
CA VAL A 129 17.46 -13.42 -29.53
C VAL A 129 17.04 -14.47 -28.51
N ARG A 130 16.89 -15.75 -28.90
CA ARG A 130 16.19 -16.75 -28.07
C ARG A 130 16.81 -16.92 -26.69
N GLU A 131 18.12 -17.14 -26.61
CA GLU A 131 18.81 -17.40 -25.35
C GLU A 131 18.70 -16.20 -24.40
N GLY A 132 19.05 -15.00 -24.87
CA GLY A 132 18.95 -13.77 -24.09
C GLY A 132 17.52 -13.45 -23.63
N ALA A 133 16.51 -13.74 -24.45
CA ALA A 133 15.11 -13.58 -24.06
C ALA A 133 14.67 -14.61 -23.00
N LEU A 134 15.13 -15.86 -23.11
CA LEU A 134 14.87 -16.89 -22.09
C LEU A 134 15.51 -16.55 -20.74
N ASP A 135 16.69 -15.97 -20.74
CA ASP A 135 17.37 -15.50 -19.53
C ASP A 135 16.64 -14.31 -18.92
N LEU A 136 16.26 -13.32 -19.74
CA LEU A 136 15.50 -12.14 -19.31
C LEU A 136 14.19 -12.53 -18.61
N PHE A 137 13.40 -13.41 -19.23
CA PHE A 137 12.14 -13.90 -18.66
C PHE A 137 12.35 -15.05 -17.66
N GLY A 138 13.57 -15.55 -17.48
CA GLY A 138 13.91 -16.52 -16.43
C GLY A 138 14.06 -15.88 -15.06
N PHE A 139 14.50 -14.63 -14.98
CA PHE A 139 14.65 -13.90 -13.72
C PHE A 139 13.34 -13.80 -12.91
N PRO A 140 12.21 -13.34 -13.50
CA PRO A 140 10.93 -13.26 -12.79
C PRO A 140 10.43 -14.60 -12.24
N GLU A 141 10.55 -15.68 -13.03
CA GLU A 141 10.17 -17.02 -12.60
C GLU A 141 11.00 -17.48 -11.38
N ASN A 142 12.30 -17.21 -11.38
CA ASN A 142 13.19 -17.54 -10.26
C ASN A 142 12.91 -16.67 -9.03
N PHE A 143 12.60 -15.39 -9.24
CA PHE A 143 12.20 -14.49 -8.16
C PHE A 143 10.92 -14.98 -7.46
N ALA A 144 9.91 -15.40 -8.22
CA ALA A 144 8.65 -15.93 -7.69
C ALA A 144 8.83 -17.24 -6.87
N LYS A 145 9.84 -18.06 -7.21
CA LYS A 145 10.16 -19.29 -6.45
C LYS A 145 10.76 -18.99 -5.08
N GLY A 146 11.38 -17.82 -4.89
CA GLY A 146 11.99 -17.40 -3.63
C GLY A 146 11.00 -17.35 -2.45
N LYS A 147 11.54 -17.10 -1.25
CA LYS A 147 10.74 -16.93 -0.03
C LYS A 147 9.74 -15.78 -0.22
N LYS A 148 8.45 -16.08 0.02
CA LYS A 148 7.33 -15.14 0.00
C LYS A 148 7.29 -14.41 1.33
N THR A 149 7.32 -13.08 1.30
CA THR A 149 7.16 -12.22 2.48
C THR A 149 6.37 -10.99 2.07
N LEU A 150 5.61 -10.40 2.99
CA LEU A 150 4.73 -9.27 2.67
C LEU A 150 5.50 -8.06 2.13
N GLU A 151 6.76 -7.88 2.54
CA GLU A 151 7.62 -6.80 2.02
C GLU A 151 7.95 -6.98 0.53
N LYS A 152 7.95 -8.22 0.02
CA LYS A 152 8.21 -8.54 -1.39
C LYS A 152 6.97 -8.44 -2.28
N MET A 153 5.79 -8.24 -1.72
CA MET A 153 4.54 -8.15 -2.47
C MET A 153 4.63 -7.10 -3.58
N PHE A 154 4.97 -5.87 -3.23
CA PHE A 154 5.00 -4.75 -4.18
C PHE A 154 6.06 -4.96 -5.26
N ARG A 155 7.21 -5.53 -4.91
CA ARG A 155 8.23 -5.92 -5.90
C ARG A 155 7.77 -7.02 -6.85
N THR A 156 6.94 -7.95 -6.37
CA THR A 156 6.37 -9.01 -7.19
C THR A 156 5.36 -8.43 -8.18
N LEU A 157 4.55 -7.46 -7.72
CA LEU A 157 3.60 -6.72 -8.55
C LEU A 157 4.32 -5.83 -9.57
N ASP A 158 5.38 -5.12 -9.19
CA ASP A 158 6.21 -4.30 -10.11
C ASP A 158 6.72 -5.14 -11.30
N ILE A 159 7.20 -6.36 -11.02
CA ILE A 159 7.69 -7.29 -12.05
C ILE A 159 6.53 -7.82 -12.90
N TYR A 160 5.41 -8.14 -12.28
CA TYR A 160 4.21 -8.64 -12.97
C TYR A 160 3.71 -7.59 -13.98
N GLU A 161 3.50 -6.35 -13.54
CA GLU A 161 3.05 -5.24 -14.38
C GLU A 161 4.02 -5.01 -15.54
N ALA A 162 5.32 -5.02 -15.29
CA ALA A 162 6.31 -4.82 -16.34
C ALA A 162 6.22 -5.86 -17.47
N ILE A 163 5.89 -7.12 -17.17
CA ILE A 163 5.69 -8.16 -18.19
C ILE A 163 4.31 -8.00 -18.85
N SER A 164 3.26 -7.76 -18.06
CA SER A 164 1.89 -7.60 -18.56
C SER A 164 1.77 -6.42 -19.53
N ASP A 165 2.35 -5.27 -19.18
CA ASP A 165 2.38 -4.06 -20.02
C ASP A 165 3.12 -4.28 -21.34
N LEU A 166 4.14 -5.15 -21.35
CA LEU A 166 4.92 -5.49 -22.52
C LEU A 166 4.33 -6.67 -23.31
N TRP A 167 3.25 -7.30 -22.83
CA TRP A 167 2.70 -8.51 -23.45
C TRP A 167 2.36 -8.35 -24.95
N PRO A 168 1.72 -7.25 -25.41
CA PRO A 168 1.43 -7.07 -26.83
C PRO A 168 2.69 -7.01 -27.70
N ASP A 169 3.75 -6.37 -27.19
CA ASP A 169 5.05 -6.30 -27.87
C ASP A 169 5.71 -7.68 -27.91
N ILE A 170 5.69 -8.41 -26.78
CA ILE A 170 6.24 -9.77 -26.67
C ILE A 170 5.54 -10.72 -27.67
N GLU A 171 4.22 -10.69 -27.72
CA GLU A 171 3.43 -11.54 -28.62
C GLU A 171 3.73 -11.23 -30.09
N SER A 172 3.82 -9.96 -30.44
CA SER A 172 4.13 -9.52 -31.81
C SER A 172 5.56 -9.90 -32.24
N ILE A 173 6.54 -9.57 -31.41
CA ILE A 173 7.97 -9.80 -31.68
C ILE A 173 8.26 -11.30 -31.81
N PHE A 174 7.77 -12.09 -30.85
CA PHE A 174 8.01 -13.53 -30.77
C PHE A 174 6.87 -14.33 -31.35
N SER A 175 6.23 -13.88 -32.45
CA SER A 175 5.04 -14.52 -33.04
C SER A 175 5.29 -15.89 -33.69
N PHE A 176 6.54 -16.29 -33.93
CA PHE A 176 6.87 -17.57 -34.56
C PHE A 176 6.69 -18.78 -33.63
N GLU A 177 6.45 -19.96 -34.20
CA GLU A 177 6.39 -21.21 -33.43
C GLU A 177 7.76 -21.57 -32.85
N SER A 178 8.85 -21.30 -33.59
CA SER A 178 10.23 -21.52 -33.10
C SER A 178 10.64 -20.61 -31.93
N THR A 179 9.86 -19.55 -31.65
CA THR A 179 10.00 -18.67 -30.47
C THR A 179 8.93 -18.91 -29.40
N ALA A 180 8.06 -19.92 -29.55
CA ALA A 180 7.01 -20.22 -28.58
C ALA A 180 7.54 -20.44 -27.15
N ALA A 181 8.74 -21.04 -27.02
CA ALA A 181 9.41 -21.21 -25.74
C ALA A 181 9.62 -19.88 -24.97
N VAL A 182 9.88 -18.77 -25.67
CA VAL A 182 10.05 -17.44 -25.07
C VAL A 182 8.72 -16.92 -24.55
N ARG A 183 7.66 -16.97 -25.37
CA ARG A 183 6.30 -16.58 -24.95
C ARG A 183 5.84 -17.39 -23.75
N ASN A 184 6.03 -18.71 -23.80
CA ASN A 184 5.69 -19.62 -22.71
C ASN A 184 6.48 -19.30 -21.43
N ARG A 185 7.75 -18.91 -21.53
CA ARG A 185 8.56 -18.49 -20.38
C ARG A 185 8.04 -17.21 -19.73
N ALA A 186 7.62 -16.23 -20.53
CA ALA A 186 7.00 -15.00 -20.04
C ALA A 186 5.63 -15.28 -19.37
N ILE A 187 4.77 -16.10 -19.99
CA ILE A 187 3.50 -16.53 -19.41
C ILE A 187 3.72 -17.28 -18.09
N ASN A 188 4.63 -18.25 -18.06
CA ASN A 188 4.95 -19.00 -16.85
C ASN A 188 5.46 -18.09 -15.73
N SER A 189 6.20 -17.04 -16.07
CA SER A 189 6.61 -16.01 -15.11
C SER A 189 5.42 -15.28 -14.52
N LEU A 190 4.49 -14.79 -15.35
CA LEU A 190 3.26 -14.14 -14.89
C LEU A 190 2.45 -15.06 -13.97
N ILE A 191 2.27 -16.33 -14.36
CA ILE A 191 1.55 -17.34 -13.55
C ILE A 191 2.23 -17.50 -12.18
N LYS A 192 3.56 -17.67 -12.14
CA LYS A 192 4.29 -17.88 -10.88
C LYS A 192 4.31 -16.65 -9.99
N LEU A 193 4.42 -15.46 -10.56
CA LEU A 193 4.29 -14.20 -9.83
C LEU A 193 2.88 -14.05 -9.25
N GLY A 194 1.84 -14.36 -10.04
CA GLY A 194 0.45 -14.36 -9.60
C GLY A 194 0.20 -15.36 -8.46
N ASP A 195 0.71 -16.59 -8.57
CA ASP A 195 0.69 -17.59 -7.48
C ASP A 195 1.34 -17.05 -6.20
N ALA A 196 2.48 -16.37 -6.32
CA ALA A 196 3.18 -15.79 -5.18
C ALA A 196 2.37 -14.66 -4.53
N VAL A 197 1.76 -13.77 -5.32
CA VAL A 197 0.86 -12.70 -4.84
C VAL A 197 -0.34 -13.31 -4.10
N ARG A 198 -1.00 -14.32 -4.69
CA ARG A 198 -2.13 -15.02 -4.05
C ARG A 198 -1.73 -15.65 -2.71
N THR A 199 -0.55 -16.27 -2.66
CA THR A 199 -0.01 -16.82 -1.41
C THR A 199 0.22 -15.72 -0.37
N MET A 200 0.84 -14.61 -0.74
CA MET A 200 1.09 -13.49 0.18
C MET A 200 -0.21 -12.80 0.65
N LEU A 201 -1.26 -12.75 -0.17
CA LEU A 201 -2.58 -12.29 0.25
C LEU A 201 -3.20 -13.22 1.30
N ALA A 202 -3.10 -14.54 1.11
CA ALA A 202 -3.54 -15.52 2.09
C ALA A 202 -2.72 -15.46 3.39
N ASP A 203 -1.41 -15.20 3.31
CA ASP A 203 -0.54 -14.99 4.46
C ASP A 203 -0.91 -13.72 5.23
N LEU A 204 -1.25 -12.63 4.53
CA LEU A 204 -1.76 -11.40 5.15
C LEU A 204 -3.06 -11.68 5.92
N GLU A 205 -4.03 -12.31 5.26
CA GLU A 205 -5.29 -12.71 5.89
C GLU A 205 -5.07 -13.57 7.15
N ASN A 206 -4.21 -14.59 7.03
CA ASN A 206 -3.84 -15.44 8.16
C ASN A 206 -3.17 -14.66 9.30
N SER A 207 -2.29 -13.70 8.98
CA SER A 207 -1.60 -12.89 9.98
C SER A 207 -2.56 -12.02 10.80
N ILE A 208 -3.61 -11.48 10.16
CA ILE A 208 -4.64 -10.69 10.82
C ILE A 208 -5.51 -11.59 11.70
N THR A 209 -5.98 -12.71 11.13
CA THR A 209 -6.86 -13.66 11.83
C THR A 209 -6.18 -14.27 13.05
N LYS A 210 -4.91 -14.69 12.91
CA LYS A 210 -4.14 -15.37 13.96
C LYS A 210 -3.47 -14.43 14.96
N ASP A 211 -3.59 -13.11 14.81
CA ASP A 211 -2.97 -12.16 15.74
C ASP A 211 -3.47 -12.39 17.19
N ALA A 212 -2.61 -13.00 18.02
CA ALA A 212 -2.97 -13.46 19.36
C ALA A 212 -2.78 -12.39 20.44
N SER A 213 -2.34 -11.18 20.07
CA SER A 213 -2.09 -10.10 21.03
C SER A 213 -3.34 -9.78 21.85
N LYS A 214 -3.26 -9.99 23.17
CA LYS A 214 -4.29 -9.62 24.15
C LYS A 214 -4.07 -8.23 24.75
N ILE A 215 -3.02 -7.53 24.32
CA ILE A 215 -2.64 -6.23 24.88
C ILE A 215 -3.61 -5.19 24.33
N SER A 216 -4.41 -4.61 25.21
CA SER A 216 -5.27 -3.47 24.88
C SER A 216 -4.42 -2.20 24.72
N VAL A 217 -4.86 -1.30 23.85
CA VAL A 217 -4.19 -0.01 23.65
C VAL A 217 -4.56 0.88 24.83
N PRO A 218 -3.59 1.38 25.62
CA PRO A 218 -3.89 2.31 26.70
C PRO A 218 -4.71 3.50 26.20
N GLY A 219 -5.78 3.84 26.92
CA GLY A 219 -6.68 4.93 26.54
C GLY A 219 -7.57 4.67 25.32
N GLY A 220 -7.56 3.48 24.73
CA GLY A 220 -8.50 3.10 23.65
C GLY A 220 -8.16 3.71 22.28
N GLY A 221 -6.93 4.15 22.06
CA GLY A 221 -6.50 4.74 20.78
C GLY A 221 -6.49 3.76 19.58
N VAL A 222 -5.99 4.23 18.44
CA VAL A 222 -5.86 3.41 17.23
C VAL A 222 -4.84 2.29 17.44
N HIS A 223 -5.24 1.05 17.17
CA HIS A 223 -4.44 -0.15 17.32
C HIS A 223 -3.31 -0.22 16.25
N PRO A 224 -2.10 -0.67 16.61
CA PRO A 224 -0.99 -0.84 15.66
C PRO A 224 -1.35 -1.70 14.44
N LEU A 225 -2.06 -2.82 14.67
CA LEU A 225 -2.59 -3.69 13.59
C LEU A 225 -3.45 -2.90 12.58
N THR A 226 -4.34 -2.01 13.05
CA THR A 226 -5.16 -1.16 12.18
C THR A 226 -4.30 -0.28 11.29
N ARG A 227 -3.25 0.35 11.86
CA ARG A 227 -2.34 1.19 11.08
C ARG A 227 -1.57 0.38 10.04
N TYR A 228 -1.01 -0.75 10.46
CA TYR A 228 -0.24 -1.65 9.59
C TYR A 228 -1.08 -2.15 8.41
N VAL A 229 -2.23 -2.77 8.70
CA VAL A 229 -3.09 -3.37 7.67
C VAL A 229 -3.64 -2.31 6.73
N MET A 230 -4.15 -1.18 7.25
CA MET A 230 -4.72 -0.15 6.37
C MET A 230 -3.66 0.55 5.52
N ASN A 231 -2.44 0.74 6.01
CA ASN A 231 -1.36 1.28 5.18
C ASN A 231 -1.01 0.27 4.07
N TYR A 232 -0.88 -1.01 4.41
CA TYR A 232 -0.59 -2.06 3.44
C TYR A 232 -1.67 -2.17 2.35
N ILE A 233 -2.94 -2.23 2.75
CA ILE A 233 -4.08 -2.30 1.83
C ILE A 233 -4.19 -1.03 0.97
N SER A 234 -3.85 0.14 1.52
CA SER A 234 -3.82 1.39 0.73
C SER A 234 -2.78 1.32 -0.39
N PHE A 235 -1.56 0.87 -0.11
CA PHE A 235 -0.55 0.68 -1.16
C PHE A 235 -0.96 -0.41 -2.16
N LEU A 236 -1.57 -1.49 -1.69
CA LEU A 236 -2.04 -2.58 -2.56
C LEU A 236 -3.09 -2.08 -3.56
N SER A 237 -3.93 -1.12 -3.16
CA SER A 237 -4.97 -0.56 -4.02
C SER A 237 -4.46 0.22 -5.23
N ASP A 238 -3.19 0.65 -5.20
CA ASP A 238 -2.54 1.33 -6.33
C ASP A 238 -2.16 0.34 -7.45
N TYR A 239 -2.10 -0.96 -7.16
CA TYR A 239 -1.80 -2.05 -8.12
C TYR A 239 -3.06 -2.74 -8.63
N SER A 240 -4.19 -2.04 -8.70
CA SER A 240 -5.48 -2.67 -9.02
C SER A 240 -5.54 -3.27 -10.42
N GLY A 241 -4.74 -2.76 -11.37
CA GLY A 241 -4.60 -3.33 -12.71
C GLY A 241 -4.08 -4.77 -12.65
N ALA A 242 -2.85 -4.95 -12.15
CA ALA A 242 -2.27 -6.28 -11.98
C ALA A 242 -3.11 -7.20 -11.07
N LEU A 243 -3.67 -6.66 -9.99
CA LEU A 243 -4.50 -7.46 -9.09
C LEU A 243 -5.77 -7.97 -9.78
N SER A 244 -6.37 -7.20 -10.68
CA SER A 244 -7.55 -7.63 -11.44
C SER A 244 -7.27 -8.91 -12.19
N ASP A 245 -6.14 -8.98 -12.89
CA ASP A 245 -5.72 -10.17 -13.63
C ASP A 245 -5.40 -11.34 -12.69
N ILE A 246 -4.67 -11.07 -11.59
CA ILE A 246 -4.22 -12.10 -10.65
C ILE A 246 -5.39 -12.73 -9.87
N VAL A 247 -6.42 -11.94 -9.52
CA VAL A 247 -7.55 -12.42 -8.71
C VAL A 247 -8.73 -12.92 -9.53
N ALA A 248 -8.78 -12.65 -10.84
CA ALA A 248 -9.86 -13.12 -11.72
C ALA A 248 -10.02 -14.66 -11.67
N ASP A 249 -8.90 -15.38 -11.69
CA ASP A 249 -8.87 -16.85 -11.63
C ASP A 249 -8.85 -17.42 -10.20
N PHE A 250 -8.98 -16.55 -9.20
CA PHE A 250 -8.99 -16.93 -7.78
C PHE A 250 -10.22 -16.34 -7.07
N PRO A 251 -11.43 -16.78 -7.47
CA PRO A 251 -12.65 -16.29 -6.90
C PRO A 251 -12.67 -16.57 -5.39
N MET A 252 -13.00 -15.54 -4.63
CA MET A 252 -13.23 -15.68 -3.20
C MET A 252 -14.61 -16.29 -3.00
N GLU A 253 -14.74 -17.24 -2.08
CA GLU A 253 -16.06 -17.51 -1.49
C GLU A 253 -16.44 -16.28 -0.67
N VAL A 254 -17.26 -15.39 -1.25
CA VAL A 254 -17.73 -14.19 -0.58
C VAL A 254 -18.68 -14.63 0.53
N PRO A 255 -18.41 -14.34 1.81
CA PRO A 255 -19.34 -14.71 2.86
C PRO A 255 -20.64 -13.93 2.71
N ALA A 256 -21.77 -14.56 3.02
CA ALA A 256 -23.10 -13.94 2.92
C ALA A 256 -23.26 -12.62 3.71
N SER A 257 -22.32 -12.30 4.60
CA SER A 257 -22.25 -11.04 5.35
C SER A 257 -21.71 -9.85 4.54
N MET A 258 -21.14 -10.09 3.36
CA MET A 258 -20.64 -9.07 2.44
C MET A 258 -21.74 -8.72 1.42
N PRO A 259 -22.21 -7.46 1.35
CA PRO A 259 -23.21 -7.10 0.36
C PRO A 259 -22.56 -7.07 -1.03
N GLU A 260 -22.89 -8.04 -1.87
CA GLU A 260 -22.37 -8.19 -3.24
C GLU A 260 -22.62 -6.94 -4.10
N ALA A 261 -23.69 -6.19 -3.80
CA ALA A 261 -24.11 -5.01 -4.56
C ALA A 261 -23.15 -3.80 -4.50
N TYR A 262 -22.18 -3.77 -3.57
CA TYR A 262 -21.31 -2.61 -3.38
C TYR A 262 -20.03 -2.64 -4.21
N PHE A 263 -19.65 -3.80 -4.73
CA PHE A 263 -18.30 -3.99 -5.27
C PHE A 263 -18.35 -4.23 -6.77
N SER A 264 -17.74 -3.30 -7.51
CA SER A 264 -17.70 -3.30 -8.96
C SER A 264 -16.62 -4.23 -9.56
N SER A 265 -15.73 -4.79 -8.74
CA SER A 265 -14.64 -5.64 -9.21
C SER A 265 -14.22 -6.72 -8.19
N PRO A 266 -13.62 -7.84 -8.65
CA PRO A 266 -13.02 -8.84 -7.76
C PRO A 266 -11.95 -8.27 -6.81
N VAL A 267 -11.21 -7.25 -7.27
CA VAL A 267 -10.23 -6.53 -6.45
C VAL A 267 -10.92 -5.78 -5.31
N SER A 268 -11.99 -5.04 -5.60
CA SER A 268 -12.80 -4.34 -4.60
C SER A 268 -13.30 -5.29 -3.52
N VAL A 269 -13.83 -6.45 -3.92
CA VAL A 269 -14.29 -7.51 -3.01
C VAL A 269 -13.15 -7.99 -2.11
N ARG A 270 -11.96 -8.25 -2.67
CA ARG A 270 -10.79 -8.72 -1.92
C ARG A 270 -10.28 -7.68 -0.91
N LEU A 271 -10.19 -6.42 -1.31
CA LEU A 271 -9.75 -5.33 -0.44
C LEU A 271 -10.75 -5.11 0.69
N ALA A 272 -12.06 -5.11 0.38
CA ALA A 272 -13.11 -4.98 1.37
C ALA A 272 -13.13 -6.15 2.37
N TRP A 273 -12.83 -7.37 1.91
CA TRP A 273 -12.71 -8.55 2.75
C TRP A 273 -11.57 -8.44 3.77
N LEU A 274 -10.38 -8.02 3.34
CA LEU A 274 -9.26 -7.82 4.25
C LEU A 274 -9.56 -6.75 5.31
N ILE A 275 -10.28 -5.69 4.93
CA ILE A 275 -10.76 -4.67 5.88
C ILE A 275 -11.79 -5.28 6.85
N LEU A 276 -12.73 -6.09 6.37
CA LEU A 276 -13.71 -6.75 7.22
C LEU A 276 -13.04 -7.68 8.25
N ILE A 277 -12.07 -8.50 7.84
CA ILE A 277 -11.31 -9.38 8.77
C ILE A 277 -10.62 -8.54 9.85
N LEU A 278 -10.01 -7.41 9.47
CA LEU A 278 -9.41 -6.47 10.43
C LEU A 278 -10.47 -5.96 11.42
N LEU A 279 -11.64 -5.52 10.94
CA LEU A 279 -12.71 -5.01 11.80
C LEU A 279 -13.23 -6.08 12.76
N CYS A 280 -13.50 -7.30 12.28
CA CYS A 280 -13.88 -8.44 13.13
C CYS A 280 -12.81 -8.76 14.18
N LYS A 281 -11.53 -8.65 13.80
CA LYS A 281 -10.43 -8.87 14.74
C LYS A 281 -10.40 -7.80 15.85
N LEU A 282 -10.66 -6.55 15.49
CA LEU A 282 -10.74 -5.44 16.44
C LEU A 282 -11.95 -5.57 17.37
N ASP A 283 -13.09 -6.07 16.88
CA ASP A 283 -14.25 -6.39 17.72
C ASP A 283 -13.89 -7.44 18.78
N GLY A 284 -13.15 -8.50 18.42
CA GLY A 284 -12.62 -9.46 19.38
C GLY A 284 -11.67 -8.83 20.40
N LYS A 285 -10.82 -7.89 19.97
CA LYS A 285 -9.91 -7.17 20.87
C LYS A 285 -10.62 -6.21 21.83
N ALA A 286 -11.74 -5.63 21.41
CA ALA A 286 -12.53 -4.73 22.23
C ALA A 286 -13.05 -5.42 23.52
N GLN A 287 -13.20 -6.74 23.51
CA GLN A 287 -13.65 -7.53 24.66
C GLN A 287 -12.63 -7.59 25.80
N PHE A 288 -11.35 -7.26 25.57
CA PHE A 288 -10.32 -7.25 26.61
C PHE A 288 -10.28 -5.95 27.43
N TYR A 289 -11.06 -4.93 27.05
CA TYR A 289 -11.19 -3.74 27.88
C TYR A 289 -12.12 -4.02 29.06
N ARG A 290 -11.65 -3.71 30.27
CA ARG A 290 -12.45 -3.82 31.50
C ARG A 290 -13.68 -2.91 31.47
N ASP A 291 -13.53 -1.76 30.83
CA ASP A 291 -14.56 -0.73 30.77
C ASP A 291 -15.30 -0.78 29.44
N VAL A 292 -16.59 -1.12 29.49
CA VAL A 292 -17.48 -1.16 28.32
C VAL A 292 -17.51 0.17 27.55
N PRO A 293 -17.53 1.36 28.18
CA PRO A 293 -17.48 2.61 27.41
C PRO A 293 -16.14 2.78 26.66
N LEU A 294 -15.03 2.30 27.23
CA LEU A 294 -13.72 2.38 26.59
C LEU A 294 -13.61 1.41 25.39
N SER A 295 -14.26 0.25 25.46
CA SER A 295 -14.32 -0.67 24.32
C SER A 295 -15.06 -0.04 23.12
N TYR A 296 -16.17 0.66 23.35
CA TYR A 296 -16.85 1.41 22.29
C TYR A 296 -16.01 2.56 21.73
N LEU A 297 -15.28 3.28 22.58
CA LEU A 297 -14.39 4.35 22.13
C LEU A 297 -13.24 3.80 21.28
N PHE A 298 -12.69 2.66 21.67
CA PHE A 298 -11.69 1.93 20.89
C PHE A 298 -12.22 1.54 19.50
N LEU A 299 -13.43 0.99 19.42
CA LEU A 299 -14.06 0.65 18.14
C LEU A 299 -14.31 1.88 17.27
N ALA A 300 -14.81 2.97 17.86
CA ALA A 300 -15.02 4.23 17.15
C ALA A 300 -13.70 4.80 16.59
N ASN A 301 -12.64 4.82 17.38
CA ASN A 301 -11.32 5.31 16.98
C ASN A 301 -10.73 4.52 15.81
N ASN A 302 -10.76 3.19 15.90
CA ASN A 302 -10.18 2.34 14.87
C ASN A 302 -11.00 2.38 13.58
N LEU A 303 -12.33 2.34 13.68
CA LEU A 303 -13.18 2.43 12.49
C LEU A 303 -13.08 3.81 11.84
N ARG A 304 -13.02 4.90 12.61
CA ARG A 304 -12.79 6.24 12.07
C ARG A 304 -11.46 6.32 11.33
N TYR A 305 -10.40 5.72 11.87
CA TYR A 305 -9.11 5.64 11.20
C TYR A 305 -9.20 4.88 9.87
N VAL A 306 -9.87 3.73 9.84
CA VAL A 306 -10.12 2.93 8.63
C VAL A 306 -10.85 3.77 7.58
N VAL A 307 -11.96 4.42 7.95
CA VAL A 307 -12.77 5.25 7.04
C VAL A 307 -11.97 6.43 6.50
N ASN A 308 -11.20 7.11 7.35
CA ASN A 308 -10.32 8.20 6.91
C ASN A 308 -9.23 7.71 5.95
N LYS A 309 -8.65 6.54 6.20
CA LYS A 309 -7.68 5.93 5.28
C LYS A 309 -8.30 5.60 3.93
N VAL A 310 -9.48 5.00 3.91
CA VAL A 310 -10.22 4.73 2.66
C VAL A 310 -10.49 6.03 1.90
N ARG A 311 -10.96 7.08 2.59
CA ARG A 311 -11.27 8.38 1.98
C ARG A 311 -10.07 9.08 1.37
N THR A 312 -8.86 8.83 1.89
CA THR A 312 -7.63 9.55 1.53
C THR A 312 -6.69 8.77 0.62
N SER A 313 -7.06 7.55 0.18
CA SER A 313 -6.26 6.73 -0.72
C SER A 313 -7.09 6.25 -1.91
N SER A 314 -6.44 5.52 -2.84
CA SER A 314 -7.08 4.91 -4.01
C SER A 314 -8.19 3.93 -3.65
N LEU A 315 -8.25 3.48 -2.38
CA LEU A 315 -9.35 2.68 -1.83
C LEU A 315 -10.72 3.33 -1.99
N LYS A 316 -10.82 4.67 -2.03
CA LYS A 316 -12.09 5.36 -2.26
C LYS A 316 -12.74 4.91 -3.57
N PHE A 317 -11.96 4.75 -4.63
CA PHE A 317 -12.46 4.36 -5.95
C PHE A 317 -12.92 2.90 -6.00
N HIS A 318 -12.32 2.05 -5.16
CA HIS A 318 -12.65 0.62 -5.09
C HIS A 318 -13.88 0.32 -4.23
N LEU A 319 -14.04 1.06 -3.13
CA LEU A 319 -15.09 0.81 -2.13
C LEU A 319 -16.32 1.70 -2.29
N GLY A 320 -16.17 2.91 -2.85
CA GLY A 320 -17.27 3.83 -3.11
C GLY A 320 -17.76 4.62 -1.89
N ASP A 321 -18.53 5.68 -2.17
CA ASP A 321 -19.04 6.59 -1.14
C ASP A 321 -20.09 5.93 -0.24
N GLU A 322 -20.90 4.99 -0.76
CA GLU A 322 -21.90 4.26 0.05
C GLU A 322 -21.24 3.43 1.16
N TRP A 323 -20.13 2.75 0.86
CA TRP A 323 -19.36 2.03 1.87
C TRP A 323 -18.85 2.98 2.95
N ILE A 324 -18.35 4.16 2.56
CA ILE A 324 -17.85 5.19 3.48
C ILE A 324 -18.99 5.69 4.39
N GLU A 325 -20.14 6.03 3.83
CA GLU A 325 -21.31 6.53 4.57
C GLU A 325 -21.83 5.51 5.58
N LYS A 326 -21.93 4.24 5.18
CA LYS A 326 -22.33 3.13 6.05
C LYS A 326 -21.40 2.99 7.25
N HIS A 327 -20.09 3.04 7.02
CA HIS A 327 -19.10 2.91 8.09
C HIS A 327 -19.02 4.18 8.97
N ASP A 328 -19.22 5.38 8.41
CA ASP A 328 -19.35 6.61 9.21
C ASP A 328 -20.60 6.58 10.10
N ALA A 329 -21.72 6.04 9.62
CA ALA A 329 -22.89 5.80 10.47
C ALA A 329 -22.56 4.83 11.62
N LYS A 330 -21.76 3.80 11.36
CA LYS A 330 -21.29 2.87 12.40
C LYS A 330 -20.34 3.52 13.41
N VAL A 331 -19.44 4.41 12.99
CA VAL A 331 -18.60 5.22 13.90
C VAL A 331 -19.49 6.05 14.84
N ARG A 332 -20.50 6.73 14.29
CA ARG A 332 -21.47 7.50 15.10
C ARG A 332 -22.25 6.61 16.07
N GLN A 333 -22.61 5.39 15.66
CA GLN A 333 -23.25 4.42 16.55
C GLN A 333 -22.34 4.02 17.72
N TYR A 334 -21.06 3.75 17.48
CA TYR A 334 -20.10 3.45 18.55
C TYR A 334 -19.89 4.63 19.50
N ALA A 335 -19.75 5.85 18.98
CA ALA A 335 -19.66 7.06 19.78
C ALA A 335 -20.93 7.24 20.66
N ALA A 336 -22.12 7.08 20.10
CA ALA A 336 -23.37 7.18 20.84
C ALA A 336 -23.52 6.11 21.92
N ASN A 337 -23.05 4.89 21.68
CA ASN A 337 -23.02 3.81 22.69
C ASN A 337 -22.04 4.12 23.82
N TYR A 338 -20.84 4.64 23.49
CA TYR A 338 -19.91 5.15 24.49
C TYR A 338 -20.57 6.24 25.34
N GLU A 339 -21.20 7.24 24.73
CA GLU A 339 -21.85 8.34 25.45
C GLU A 339 -22.94 7.83 26.38
N ARG A 340 -23.78 6.91 25.88
CA ARG A 340 -24.88 6.32 26.67
C ARG A 340 -24.35 5.59 27.89
N VAL A 341 -23.37 4.69 27.72
CA VAL A 341 -22.89 3.83 28.81
C VAL A 341 -21.88 4.55 29.72
N GLY A 342 -21.02 5.38 29.14
CA GLY A 342 -19.94 6.09 29.83
C GLY A 342 -20.41 7.24 30.71
N TRP A 343 -21.55 7.84 30.38
CA TRP A 343 -22.13 8.95 31.14
C TRP A 343 -23.47 8.61 31.79
N ASP A 344 -23.93 7.35 31.72
CA ASP A 344 -25.22 6.90 32.26
C ASP A 344 -25.43 7.30 33.72
N ARG A 345 -24.42 7.04 34.55
CA ARG A 345 -24.45 7.35 35.98
C ARG A 345 -24.51 8.85 36.25
N VAL A 346 -23.85 9.66 35.41
CA VAL A 346 -23.90 11.13 35.51
C VAL A 346 -25.27 11.65 35.09
N MET A 347 -25.82 11.13 33.99
CA MET A 347 -27.17 11.49 33.53
C MET A 347 -28.24 11.09 34.56
N SER A 348 -28.11 9.91 35.16
CA SER A 348 -29.01 9.39 36.20
C SER A 348 -28.83 10.06 37.58
N SER A 349 -27.73 10.80 37.76
CA SER A 349 -27.50 11.60 38.97
C SER A 349 -28.16 12.99 38.93
N LEU A 350 -29.03 13.22 37.95
CA LEU A 350 -29.87 14.41 37.85
C LEU A 350 -31.35 14.03 38.05
N PRO A 351 -32.15 14.91 38.69
CA PRO A 351 -33.58 14.68 38.82
C PRO A 351 -34.27 14.68 37.45
N ALA A 352 -35.20 13.75 37.24
CA ALA A 352 -35.97 13.61 35.99
C ALA A 352 -36.72 14.90 35.62
N ASN A 353 -37.21 15.63 36.63
CA ASN A 353 -37.72 16.98 36.47
C ASN A 353 -36.82 17.97 37.20
N ALA A 354 -35.80 18.47 36.51
CA ALA A 354 -34.85 19.47 37.02
C ALA A 354 -35.49 20.81 37.42
N ALA A 355 -36.77 21.04 37.06
CA ALA A 355 -37.52 22.25 37.39
C ALA A 355 -38.53 22.06 38.53
N ALA A 356 -38.71 20.83 39.04
CA ALA A 356 -39.62 20.57 40.15
C ALA A 356 -39.17 21.34 41.41
N ALA A 357 -40.13 21.77 42.23
CA ALA A 357 -39.82 22.29 43.55
C ALA A 357 -39.26 21.16 44.41
N MET A 358 -38.08 21.38 45.01
CA MET A 358 -37.41 20.40 45.87
C MET A 358 -37.09 21.05 47.21
N THR A 359 -37.06 20.25 48.27
CA THR A 359 -36.56 20.72 49.57
C THR A 359 -35.04 20.86 49.52
N VAL A 360 -34.49 21.70 50.41
CA VAL A 360 -33.03 21.94 50.47
C VAL A 360 -32.23 20.65 50.71
N PRO A 361 -32.63 19.74 51.63
CA PRO A 361 -31.92 18.47 51.83
C PRO A 361 -31.95 17.55 50.60
N GLU A 362 -33.07 17.49 49.89
CA GLU A 362 -33.20 16.70 48.65
C GLU A 362 -32.30 17.25 47.55
N ALA A 363 -32.30 18.57 47.33
CA ALA A 363 -31.43 19.21 46.35
C ALA A 363 -29.94 19.02 46.70
N ALA A 364 -29.57 19.15 47.98
CA ALA A 364 -28.21 18.90 48.44
C ALA A 364 -27.76 17.46 48.14
N GLU A 365 -28.65 16.48 48.26
CA GLU A 365 -28.35 15.07 47.95
C GLU A 365 -28.13 14.84 46.45
N TRP A 366 -28.94 15.46 45.59
CA TRP A 366 -28.72 15.41 44.14
C TRP A 366 -27.38 16.05 43.73
N PHE A 367 -26.99 17.18 44.34
CA PHE A 367 -25.65 17.75 44.11
C PHE A 367 -24.52 16.78 44.49
N ARG A 368 -24.62 16.10 45.65
CA ARG A 368 -23.61 15.11 46.06
C ARG A 368 -23.53 13.92 45.10
N LYS A 369 -24.67 13.39 44.68
CA LYS A 369 -24.77 12.30 43.70
C LYS A 369 -24.12 12.71 42.37
N PHE A 370 -24.44 13.91 41.88
CA PHE A 370 -23.86 14.44 40.66
C PHE A 370 -22.34 14.62 40.77
N ASN A 371 -21.85 15.29 41.82
CA ASN A 371 -20.42 15.53 41.99
C ASN A 371 -19.63 14.21 42.01
N SER A 372 -20.12 13.22 42.76
CA SER A 372 -19.49 11.90 42.86
C SER A 372 -19.48 11.18 41.51
N ALA A 373 -20.62 11.13 40.81
CA ALA A 373 -20.73 10.49 39.50
C ALA A 373 -19.85 11.17 38.45
N PHE A 374 -19.84 12.51 38.42
CA PHE A 374 -19.05 13.30 37.48
C PHE A 374 -17.55 13.13 37.72
N GLU A 375 -17.09 13.21 38.97
CA GLU A 375 -15.67 13.03 39.33
C GLU A 375 -15.17 11.63 39.00
N GLU A 376 -15.97 10.60 39.25
CA GLU A 376 -15.63 9.23 38.90
C GLU A 376 -15.51 9.07 37.38
N ALA A 377 -16.49 9.57 36.62
CA ALA A 377 -16.48 9.53 35.17
C ALA A 377 -15.28 10.31 34.61
N TYR A 378 -15.06 11.54 35.06
CA TYR A 378 -13.96 12.39 34.61
C TYR A 378 -12.59 11.78 34.92
N ARG A 379 -12.37 11.36 36.17
CA ARG A 379 -11.09 10.73 36.59
C ARG A 379 -10.77 9.52 35.72
N LYS A 380 -11.76 8.66 35.48
CA LYS A 380 -11.61 7.45 34.68
C LYS A 380 -11.30 7.77 33.22
N GLN A 381 -12.00 8.75 32.64
CA GLN A 381 -11.94 9.06 31.21
C GLN A 381 -10.86 10.07 30.83
N SER A 382 -10.26 10.78 31.79
CA SER A 382 -9.19 11.76 31.57
C SER A 382 -7.96 11.20 30.84
N SER A 383 -7.66 9.91 31.04
CA SER A 383 -6.55 9.21 30.38
C SER A 383 -6.91 8.62 29.01
N TRP A 384 -8.18 8.68 28.60
CA TRP A 384 -8.63 8.10 27.34
C TRP A 384 -8.22 8.99 26.17
N VAL A 385 -8.21 8.42 24.96
CA VAL A 385 -7.67 9.08 23.77
C VAL A 385 -8.65 8.94 22.62
N VAL A 386 -8.96 10.06 21.96
CA VAL A 386 -9.67 10.10 20.67
C VAL A 386 -8.77 10.84 19.68
N PRO A 387 -7.98 10.14 18.84
CA PRO A 387 -6.99 10.79 17.99
C PRO A 387 -7.59 11.73 16.95
N ASP A 388 -8.69 11.33 16.32
CA ASP A 388 -9.39 12.13 15.31
C ASP A 388 -10.04 13.36 15.94
N SER A 389 -9.61 14.56 15.54
CA SER A 389 -10.09 15.82 16.14
C SER A 389 -11.57 16.02 15.96
N ARG A 390 -12.08 15.76 14.75
CA ARG A 390 -13.50 15.91 14.45
C ARG A 390 -14.38 14.99 15.29
N LEU A 391 -14.05 13.71 15.37
CA LEU A 391 -14.76 12.76 16.22
C LEU A 391 -14.67 13.16 17.70
N ARG A 392 -13.50 13.60 18.16
CA ARG A 392 -13.31 14.08 19.53
C ARG A 392 -14.22 15.25 19.85
N ASP A 393 -14.29 16.24 18.97
CA ASP A 393 -15.12 17.43 19.14
C ASP A 393 -16.61 17.09 19.06
N GLU A 394 -17.01 16.23 18.11
CA GLU A 394 -18.39 15.72 17.98
C GLU A 394 -18.86 15.03 19.28
N ILE A 395 -18.01 14.19 19.88
CA ILE A 395 -18.29 13.52 21.16
C ILE A 395 -18.41 14.55 22.29
N LYS A 396 -17.46 15.47 22.42
CA LYS A 396 -17.46 16.51 23.47
C LYS A 396 -18.74 17.36 23.43
N ILE A 397 -19.10 17.84 22.24
CA ILE A 397 -20.32 18.63 22.00
C ILE A 397 -21.56 17.80 22.35
N SER A 398 -21.62 16.53 21.95
CA SER A 398 -22.76 15.66 22.21
C SER A 398 -22.96 15.40 23.72
N VAL A 399 -21.89 15.11 24.46
CA VAL A 399 -21.92 14.93 25.93
C VAL A 399 -22.39 16.22 26.62
N ALA A 400 -21.79 17.35 26.25
CA ALA A 400 -22.15 18.65 26.81
C ALA A 400 -23.65 18.98 26.58
N ARG A 401 -24.14 18.70 25.37
CA ARG A 401 -25.56 18.89 25.02
C ARG A 401 -26.51 17.99 25.80
N LYS A 402 -26.10 16.76 26.13
CA LYS A 402 -26.94 15.81 26.88
C LYS A 402 -27.03 16.13 28.37
N ILE A 403 -25.93 16.58 28.98
CA ILE A 403 -25.85 16.79 30.43
C ILE A 403 -26.05 18.26 30.80
N GLY A 404 -25.44 19.18 30.05
CA GLY A 404 -25.34 20.61 30.36
C GLY A 404 -26.70 21.29 30.62
N PRO A 405 -27.70 21.19 29.72
CA PRO A 405 -28.99 21.84 29.92
C PRO A 405 -29.75 21.36 31.16
N ALA A 406 -29.70 20.06 31.45
CA ALA A 406 -30.38 19.50 32.62
C ALA A 406 -29.69 19.93 33.92
N TYR A 407 -28.35 19.89 33.96
CA TYR A 407 -27.59 20.35 35.11
C TYR A 407 -27.74 21.85 35.34
N ARG A 408 -27.65 22.69 34.29
CA ARG A 408 -27.79 24.15 34.37
C ARG A 408 -29.12 24.55 35.00
N ARG A 409 -30.24 23.96 34.54
CA ARG A 409 -31.56 24.18 35.13
C ARG A 409 -31.63 23.78 36.61
N PHE A 410 -31.13 22.60 36.95
CA PHE A 410 -31.09 22.12 38.34
C PHE A 410 -30.24 23.03 39.23
N TYR A 411 -29.07 23.45 38.74
CA TYR A 411 -28.11 24.32 39.42
C TYR A 411 -28.71 25.70 39.71
N GLU A 412 -29.24 26.37 38.69
CA GLU A 412 -29.80 27.72 38.81
C GLU A 412 -30.97 27.78 39.81
N ARG A 413 -31.82 26.75 39.80
CA ARG A 413 -33.01 26.68 40.67
C ARG A 413 -32.66 26.48 42.14
N ASN A 414 -31.64 25.66 42.43
CA ASN A 414 -31.42 25.14 43.79
C ASN A 414 -30.17 25.70 44.49
N ARG A 415 -29.18 26.23 43.76
CA ARG A 415 -27.88 26.65 44.33
C ARG A 415 -28.02 27.63 45.50
N ALA A 416 -28.88 28.65 45.36
CA ALA A 416 -28.96 29.74 46.34
C ALA A 416 -29.56 29.26 47.67
N ALA A 417 -30.48 28.30 47.61
CA ALA A 417 -31.09 27.72 48.81
C ALA A 417 -30.13 26.75 49.51
N VAL A 418 -29.42 25.91 48.74
CA VAL A 418 -28.45 24.95 49.27
C VAL A 418 -27.21 25.65 49.85
N SER A 419 -26.70 26.70 49.19
CA SER A 419 -25.50 27.42 49.65
C SER A 419 -25.70 28.24 50.92
N ARG A 420 -26.94 28.56 51.31
CA ARG A 420 -27.26 29.32 52.55
C ARG A 420 -27.38 28.43 53.78
N GLN A 421 -27.43 27.11 53.63
CA GLN A 421 -27.58 26.19 54.74
C GLN A 421 -26.26 26.06 55.52
N ALA A 422 -26.28 26.21 56.85
CA ALA A 422 -25.07 26.03 57.66
C ALA A 422 -24.47 24.63 57.43
N GLY A 423 -23.17 24.56 57.12
CA GLY A 423 -22.47 23.30 56.81
C GLY A 423 -22.54 22.85 55.33
N SER A 424 -23.05 23.69 54.41
CA SER A 424 -23.17 23.37 52.98
C SER A 424 -21.95 23.74 52.12
N HIS A 425 -20.86 24.21 52.73
CA HIS A 425 -19.63 24.55 52.01
C HIS A 425 -19.11 23.32 51.24
N GLY A 426 -19.03 23.43 49.92
CA GLY A 426 -18.54 22.36 49.04
C GLY A 426 -19.61 21.40 48.47
N ILE A 427 -20.90 21.55 48.82
CA ILE A 427 -21.98 20.74 48.21
C ILE A 427 -22.21 21.14 46.75
N VAL A 428 -22.30 22.45 46.50
CA VAL A 428 -22.40 23.01 45.14
C VAL A 428 -20.98 23.24 44.63
N ARG A 429 -20.40 22.23 43.97
CA ARG A 429 -18.96 22.19 43.61
C ARG A 429 -18.64 22.69 42.21
N TYR A 430 -19.50 22.39 41.23
CA TYR A 430 -19.27 22.71 39.83
C TYR A 430 -20.29 23.75 39.37
N ALA A 431 -19.84 24.89 38.85
CA ALA A 431 -20.72 25.74 38.06
C ALA A 431 -20.98 25.08 36.70
N PRO A 432 -22.12 25.34 36.04
CA PRO A 432 -22.38 24.81 34.70
C PRO A 432 -21.26 25.13 33.70
N ASP A 433 -20.67 26.32 33.81
CA ASP A 433 -19.59 26.76 32.91
C ASP A 433 -18.26 26.05 33.23
N ASP A 434 -18.05 25.59 34.48
CA ASP A 434 -16.87 24.79 34.83
C ASP A 434 -16.90 23.42 34.15
N LEU A 435 -18.09 22.82 33.98
CA LEU A 435 -18.24 21.52 33.33
C LEU A 435 -17.80 21.57 31.85
N GLU A 436 -18.00 22.70 31.18
CA GLU A 436 -17.57 22.90 29.80
C GLU A 436 -16.04 22.85 29.69
N ASN A 437 -15.32 23.40 30.67
CA ASN A 437 -13.86 23.31 30.74
C ASN A 437 -13.41 21.85 30.94
N TYR A 438 -14.03 21.13 31.87
CA TYR A 438 -13.70 19.71 32.11
C TYR A 438 -13.93 18.84 30.87
N TRP A 439 -15.05 18.99 30.16
CA TRP A 439 -15.27 18.25 28.91
C TRP A 439 -14.28 18.64 27.82
N SER A 440 -13.90 19.91 27.77
CA SER A 440 -12.90 20.41 26.83
C SER A 440 -11.54 19.74 27.02
N ASP A 441 -11.16 19.34 28.23
CA ASP A 441 -9.88 18.68 28.52
C ASP A 441 -9.85 17.17 28.26
N LEU A 442 -11.01 16.54 27.98
CA LEU A 442 -11.07 15.09 27.76
C LEU A 442 -10.43 14.65 26.43
N PHE A 443 -9.97 13.39 26.43
CA PHE A 443 -9.57 12.61 25.25
C PHE A 443 -8.23 12.96 24.57
N TYR A 444 -7.37 13.75 25.22
CA TYR A 444 -6.02 14.04 24.71
C TYR A 444 -4.94 13.05 25.20
N GLY A 445 -5.27 12.20 26.18
CA GLY A 445 -4.31 11.31 26.83
C GLY A 445 -3.39 12.01 27.84
N PRO A 446 -2.44 11.27 28.45
CA PRO A 446 -1.62 11.73 29.59
C PRO A 446 -0.70 12.93 29.32
N SER A 447 -0.58 13.39 28.07
CA SER A 447 0.37 14.44 27.67
C SER A 447 -0.30 15.71 27.11
N GLY A 448 -1.62 15.85 27.26
CA GLY A 448 -2.38 16.97 26.68
C GLY A 448 -2.61 18.19 27.58
N GLY A 449 -2.39 18.07 28.90
CA GLY A 449 -2.60 19.18 29.84
C GLY A 449 -1.29 19.84 30.22
N SER A 450 -0.98 21.02 29.67
CA SER A 450 -0.03 21.93 30.32
C SER A 450 -0.66 22.39 31.63
N PHE A 451 -0.27 21.75 32.74
CA PHE A 451 -0.47 22.34 34.05
C PHE A 451 0.45 23.55 34.17
N SER A 452 -0.15 24.73 34.13
CA SER A 452 0.43 25.96 34.66
C SER A 452 0.65 25.78 36.17
N SER A 453 1.76 25.17 36.57
CA SER A 453 2.20 25.23 37.96
C SER A 453 2.69 26.65 38.23
N GLY A 454 1.99 27.32 39.13
CA GLY A 454 2.31 28.66 39.59
C GLY A 454 3.78 28.80 39.96
N SER A 455 4.36 29.88 39.46
CA SER A 455 5.63 30.45 39.87
C SER A 455 5.79 30.44 41.39
N SER A 456 6.72 29.64 41.89
CA SER A 456 7.38 29.88 43.17
C SER A 456 8.85 30.16 42.89
N SER A 457 9.15 31.45 42.85
CA SER A 457 10.48 32.02 42.91
C SER A 457 11.27 31.42 44.07
N ARG A 458 12.37 30.73 43.76
CA ARG A 458 13.50 30.57 44.69
C ARG A 458 14.78 30.98 43.99
N SER A 459 15.21 32.17 44.35
CA SER A 459 16.55 32.71 44.19
C SER A 459 17.59 31.76 44.81
N SER A 460 18.53 31.29 43.99
CA SER A 460 19.83 30.83 44.48
C SER A 460 20.92 31.68 43.86
N VAL A 461 21.51 32.49 44.73
CA VAL A 461 22.69 33.32 44.53
C VAL A 461 23.86 32.44 44.08
N SER A 462 24.40 32.70 42.89
CA SER A 462 25.72 32.22 42.48
C SER A 462 26.73 33.34 42.70
N SER A 463 27.56 33.19 43.74
CA SER A 463 28.72 34.01 44.00
C SER A 463 29.80 33.74 42.94
N SER A 464 30.07 34.75 42.12
CA SER A 464 31.22 34.84 41.23
C SER A 464 32.50 35.11 42.04
N GLY A 465 33.35 34.08 42.17
CA GLY A 465 34.73 34.22 42.63
C GLY A 465 35.66 34.38 41.44
N HIS A 466 36.18 35.60 41.26
CA HIS A 466 37.27 35.95 40.36
C HIS A 466 38.62 35.80 41.08
N GLY A 467 39.68 35.47 40.33
CA GLY A 467 41.09 35.58 40.72
C GLY A 467 41.74 34.21 40.95
N GLY A 468 42.92 33.89 40.43
CA GLY A 468 43.92 34.66 39.70
C GLY A 468 45.09 33.71 39.38
N SER A 469 45.96 34.14 38.46
CA SER A 469 47.17 33.47 38.00
C SER A 469 48.13 33.06 39.13
N SER A 470 48.96 32.03 38.90
CA SER A 470 50.43 32.15 38.81
C SER A 470 51.12 30.78 38.73
N HIS A 471 52.16 30.74 37.88
CA HIS A 471 53.24 29.76 37.68
C HIS A 471 52.97 28.48 36.89
#